data_AF-A0A6N7IC30-F1
#
_entry.id   AF-A0A6N7IC30-F1
#
_cell.length_a   1.000
_cell.length_b   1.000
_cell.length_c   1.000
_cell.angle_alpha   90.00
_cell.angle_beta   90.00
_cell.angle_gamma   90.00
#
_symmetry.space_group_name_H-M   'P 1'
#
loop_
_entity.id
_entity.type
_entity.pdbx_description
1 polymer ?
#
loop_
_entity_poly.entity_id
_entity_poly.type
_entity_poly.pdbx_seq_one_letter_code
_entity_poly.pdbx_strand_id
1 'polypeptide(L)'
;MTFPANTVEKALVAAIDDHSKTTDFLDVLSEAEVWLPISDESGPEPDGTVALPTITLDDEQFVAAFTSAEQLERGAPEVPHVVVPARDLAQVLPDRVGIAVNPGADGTVPIKPDGVAYLGGPSDDSDVEAEGS
;
A
#
# COMPACT_ATOMS: atom_id res chain seq x y z
N MET A 1 -13.98 -13.20 9.98
CA MET A 1 -14.26 -12.12 10.98
C MET A 1 -14.80 -10.90 10.23
N THR A 2 -15.51 -10.00 10.91
CA THR A 2 -16.05 -8.74 10.34
C THR A 2 -15.02 -7.62 10.46
N PHE A 3 -14.97 -6.72 9.48
CA PHE A 3 -14.19 -5.49 9.53
C PHE A 3 -14.72 -4.55 10.63
N PRO A 4 -13.86 -3.91 11.45
CA PRO A 4 -12.39 -4.02 11.49
C PRO A 4 -11.90 -5.22 12.33
N ALA A 5 -10.89 -5.94 11.84
CA ALA A 5 -10.35 -7.16 12.43
C ALA A 5 -8.94 -6.98 13.03
N ASN A 6 -8.14 -6.01 12.57
CA ASN A 6 -6.77 -5.77 13.05
C ASN A 6 -6.53 -4.30 13.43
N THR A 7 -5.31 -3.97 13.89
CA THR A 7 -4.96 -2.60 14.33
C THR A 7 -4.99 -1.60 13.17
N VAL A 8 -4.50 -1.99 11.99
CA VAL A 8 -4.53 -1.16 10.78
C VAL A 8 -5.96 -0.79 10.38
N GLU A 9 -6.86 -1.76 10.36
CA GLU A 9 -8.28 -1.56 10.01
C GLU A 9 -9.00 -0.70 11.06
N LYS A 10 -8.63 -0.81 12.35
CA LYS A 10 -9.17 0.08 13.39
C LYS A 10 -8.69 1.52 13.20
N ALA A 11 -7.40 1.71 12.89
CA ALA A 11 -6.85 3.05 12.61
C ALA A 11 -7.47 3.64 11.34
N LEU A 12 -7.71 2.81 10.32
CA LEU A 12 -8.40 3.17 9.09
C LEU A 12 -9.83 3.65 9.36
N VAL A 13 -10.61 2.91 10.15
CA VAL A 13 -11.97 3.33 10.56
C VAL A 13 -11.91 4.68 11.31
N ALA A 14 -10.93 4.86 12.19
CA ALA A 14 -10.76 6.12 12.92
C ALA A 14 -10.40 7.29 11.98
N ALA A 15 -9.58 7.06 10.96
CA ALA A 15 -9.23 8.08 9.96
C ALA A 15 -10.39 8.44 9.03
N ILE A 16 -11.26 7.48 8.70
CA ILE A 16 -12.48 7.72 7.92
C ILE A 16 -13.47 8.57 8.72
N ASP A 17 -13.61 8.32 10.03
CA ASP A 17 -14.50 9.09 10.92
C ASP A 17 -13.93 10.48 11.24
N ASP A 18 -12.61 10.55 11.49
CA ASP A 18 -11.88 11.77 11.84
C ASP A 18 -10.61 11.91 11.01
N HIS A 19 -10.64 12.76 9.98
CA HIS A 19 -9.51 12.99 9.09
C HIS A 19 -8.23 13.45 9.81
N SER A 20 -8.32 13.98 11.03
CA SER A 20 -7.14 14.31 11.84
C SER A 20 -6.31 13.08 12.24
N LYS A 21 -6.89 11.88 12.17
CA LYS A 21 -6.25 10.58 12.42
C LYS A 21 -5.59 9.96 11.18
N THR A 22 -5.63 10.63 10.02
CA THR A 22 -5.01 10.10 8.80
C THR A 22 -3.52 9.78 9.00
N THR A 23 -2.77 10.65 9.67
CA THR A 23 -1.35 10.42 9.96
C THR A 23 -1.11 9.22 10.88
N ASP A 24 -1.96 9.03 11.89
CA ASP A 24 -1.91 7.88 12.81
C ASP A 24 -2.16 6.57 12.06
N PHE A 25 -3.13 6.57 11.14
CA PHE A 25 -3.37 5.45 10.23
C PHE A 25 -2.16 5.15 9.34
N LEU A 26 -1.54 6.17 8.73
CA LEU A 26 -0.37 5.98 7.87
C LEU A 26 0.85 5.45 8.66
N ASP A 27 1.04 5.91 9.89
CA ASP A 27 2.10 5.43 10.79
C ASP A 27 1.91 3.94 11.10
N VAL A 28 0.71 3.56 11.55
CA VAL A 28 0.33 2.16 11.82
C VAL A 28 0.43 1.29 10.57
N LEU A 29 0.04 1.81 9.40
CA LEU A 29 0.14 1.10 8.14
C LEU A 29 1.61 0.88 7.75
N SER A 30 2.49 1.86 7.97
CA SER A 30 3.92 1.78 7.59
C SER A 30 4.65 0.62 8.29
N GLU A 31 4.24 0.28 9.51
CA GLU A 31 4.80 -0.82 10.31
C GLU A 31 4.12 -2.17 10.01
N ALA A 32 3.05 -2.17 9.22
CA ALA A 32 2.25 -3.35 8.94
C ALA A 32 2.61 -4.02 7.61
N GLU A 33 2.17 -5.27 7.47
CA GLU A 33 2.22 -6.01 6.22
C GLU A 33 0.92 -5.80 5.43
N VAL A 34 1.04 -5.73 4.10
CA VAL A 34 -0.08 -5.62 3.17
C VAL A 34 -0.07 -6.78 2.18
N TRP A 35 -1.27 -7.17 1.75
CA TRP A 35 -1.50 -8.20 0.75
C TRP A 35 -1.66 -7.54 -0.60
N LEU A 36 -0.82 -7.91 -1.55
CA LEU A 36 -0.84 -7.41 -2.92
C LEU A 36 -1.29 -8.55 -3.83
N PRO A 37 -2.44 -8.43 -4.52
CA PRO A 37 -2.77 -9.35 -5.59
C PRO A 37 -1.71 -9.24 -6.69
N ILE A 38 -1.33 -10.35 -7.29
CA ILE A 38 -0.40 -10.38 -8.42
C ILE A 38 -1.19 -10.76 -9.68
N SER A 39 -1.02 -9.98 -10.74
CA SER A 39 -1.66 -10.28 -12.02
C SER A 39 -0.90 -11.41 -12.72
N ASP A 40 -1.59 -12.49 -13.04
CA ASP A 40 -1.03 -13.58 -13.88
C ASP A 40 -0.83 -13.11 -15.35
N GLU A 41 -1.60 -12.10 -15.77
CA GLU A 41 -1.68 -11.64 -17.17
C GLU A 41 -0.52 -10.76 -17.64
N SER A 42 0.28 -10.24 -16.70
CA SER A 42 1.50 -9.51 -17.01
C SER A 42 2.65 -10.45 -16.76
N GLY A 43 3.04 -11.21 -17.79
CA GLY A 43 4.27 -12.00 -17.76
C GLY A 43 5.45 -11.15 -17.25
N PRO A 44 6.50 -11.78 -16.69
CA PRO A 44 7.61 -11.06 -16.07
C PRO A 44 8.05 -9.93 -16.99
N GLU A 45 8.06 -8.70 -16.47
CA GLU A 45 8.67 -7.58 -17.18
C GLU A 45 10.10 -7.98 -17.55
N PRO A 46 10.72 -7.40 -18.59
CA PRO A 46 12.06 -7.77 -19.03
C PRO A 46 13.12 -7.75 -17.90
N ASP A 47 12.86 -7.04 -16.81
CA ASP A 47 13.67 -6.95 -15.58
C ASP A 47 13.32 -7.97 -14.48
N GLY A 48 12.35 -8.87 -14.68
CA GLY A 48 11.92 -9.87 -13.71
C GLY A 48 11.02 -9.35 -12.58
N THR A 49 10.58 -8.09 -12.68
CA THR A 49 9.64 -7.47 -11.73
C THR A 49 8.24 -8.06 -11.93
N VAL A 50 7.56 -8.36 -10.82
CA VAL A 50 6.16 -8.76 -10.82
C VAL A 50 5.30 -7.51 -11.00
N ALA A 51 4.46 -7.48 -12.04
CA ALA A 51 3.57 -6.36 -12.27
C ALA A 51 2.46 -6.34 -11.21
N LEU A 52 2.39 -5.24 -10.46
CA LEU A 52 1.32 -5.02 -9.51
C LEU A 52 0.06 -4.55 -10.27
N PRO A 53 -1.13 -5.12 -9.98
CA PRO A 53 -2.38 -4.67 -10.58
C PRO A 53 -2.62 -3.22 -10.22
N THR A 54 -2.56 -2.39 -11.25
CA THR A 54 -2.76 -0.95 -11.15
C THR A 54 -4.17 -0.61 -11.62
N ILE A 55 -4.97 0.00 -10.76
CA ILE A 55 -6.29 0.52 -11.08
C ILE A 55 -6.20 2.02 -11.39
N THR A 56 -7.00 2.49 -12.34
CA THR A 56 -7.10 3.93 -12.64
C THR A 56 -8.34 4.51 -11.96
N LEU A 57 -8.14 5.52 -11.13
CA LEU A 57 -9.19 6.25 -10.42
C LEU A 57 -8.96 7.75 -10.68
N ASP A 58 -9.94 8.45 -11.25
CA ASP A 58 -9.86 9.91 -11.49
C ASP A 58 -8.58 10.35 -12.27
N ASP A 59 -8.22 9.59 -13.32
CA ASP A 59 -6.98 9.77 -14.11
C ASP A 59 -5.66 9.59 -13.33
N GLU A 60 -5.72 9.16 -12.07
CA GLU A 60 -4.57 8.79 -11.23
C GLU A 60 -4.43 7.25 -11.16
N GLN A 61 -3.19 6.77 -11.07
CA GLN A 61 -2.87 5.33 -10.99
C GLN A 61 -2.71 4.90 -9.52
N PHE A 62 -3.31 3.77 -9.16
CA PHE A 62 -3.22 3.21 -7.81
C PHE A 62 -2.91 1.73 -7.84
N VAL A 63 -1.99 1.27 -7.02
CA VAL A 63 -1.76 -0.15 -6.78
C VAL A 63 -2.72 -0.66 -5.71
N ALA A 64 -3.37 -1.80 -5.96
CA ALA A 64 -4.25 -2.43 -4.99
C ALA A 64 -3.44 -3.03 -3.83
N ALA A 65 -3.76 -2.63 -2.60
CA ALA A 65 -3.20 -3.20 -1.38
C ALA A 65 -4.30 -3.49 -0.36
N PHE A 66 -4.22 -4.64 0.29
CA PHE A 66 -5.21 -5.09 1.25
C PHE A 66 -4.61 -5.19 2.65
N THR A 67 -5.40 -4.84 3.67
CA THR A 67 -4.98 -4.83 5.08
C THR A 67 -5.07 -6.21 5.73
N SER A 68 -5.69 -7.18 5.06
CA SER A 68 -5.77 -8.57 5.50
C SER A 68 -6.14 -9.50 4.34
N ALA A 69 -5.80 -10.78 4.46
CA ALA A 69 -6.20 -11.82 3.51
C ALA A 69 -7.73 -11.86 3.30
N GLU A 70 -8.51 -11.53 4.32
CA GLU A 70 -9.97 -11.56 4.27
C GLU A 70 -10.56 -10.34 3.53
N GLN A 71 -9.84 -9.20 3.48
CA GLN A 71 -10.15 -8.08 2.60
C GLN A 71 -9.72 -8.37 1.15
N LEU A 72 -8.57 -9.03 0.96
CA LEU A 72 -8.11 -9.51 -0.35
C LEU A 72 -9.16 -10.45 -0.96
N GLU A 73 -9.60 -11.48 -0.24
CA GLU A 73 -10.62 -12.42 -0.72
C GLU A 73 -11.96 -11.74 -1.06
N ARG A 74 -12.26 -10.57 -0.48
CA ARG A 74 -13.46 -9.77 -0.82
C ARG A 74 -13.28 -8.95 -2.09
N GLY A 75 -12.17 -8.24 -2.20
CA GLY A 75 -11.92 -7.30 -3.31
C GLY A 75 -11.32 -7.94 -4.56
N ALA A 76 -10.57 -9.02 -4.39
CA ALA A 76 -9.92 -9.78 -5.44
C ALA A 76 -9.90 -11.29 -5.08
N PRO A 77 -11.05 -11.98 -5.13
CA PRO A 77 -11.13 -13.41 -4.82
C PRO A 77 -10.33 -14.27 -5.80
N GLU A 78 -9.78 -15.38 -5.30
CA GLU A 78 -9.11 -16.41 -6.11
C GLU A 78 -7.88 -15.94 -6.90
N VAL A 79 -7.31 -14.78 -6.54
CA VAL A 79 -6.08 -14.27 -7.15
C VAL A 79 -4.85 -14.70 -6.35
N PRO A 80 -3.74 -15.04 -7.02
CA PRO A 80 -2.47 -15.19 -6.33
C PRO A 80 -2.06 -13.85 -5.70
N HIS A 81 -1.37 -13.90 -4.57
CA HIS A 81 -0.95 -12.70 -3.83
C HIS A 81 0.42 -12.86 -3.19
N VAL A 82 1.01 -11.72 -2.85
CA VAL A 82 2.25 -11.60 -2.08
C VAL A 82 2.00 -10.73 -0.86
N VAL A 83 2.69 -11.04 0.24
CA VAL A 83 2.65 -10.24 1.47
C VAL A 83 3.98 -9.51 1.58
N VAL A 84 3.92 -8.18 1.71
CA VAL A 84 5.10 -7.33 1.85
C VAL A 84 4.88 -6.27 2.94
N PRO A 85 5.96 -5.75 3.56
CA PRO A 85 5.85 -4.57 4.41
C PRO A 85 5.29 -3.39 3.60
N ALA A 86 4.32 -2.66 4.15
CA ALA A 86 3.73 -1.50 3.47
C ALA A 86 4.78 -0.42 3.16
N ARG A 87 5.78 -0.29 4.03
CA ARG A 87 6.91 0.64 3.84
C ARG A 87 7.77 0.26 2.63
N ASP A 88 8.16 -1.00 2.50
CA ASP A 88 8.92 -1.49 1.34
C ASP A 88 8.13 -1.26 0.05
N LEU A 89 6.83 -1.56 0.06
CA LEU A 89 5.95 -1.25 -1.08
C LEU A 89 6.00 0.23 -1.45
N ALA A 90 5.86 1.12 -0.47
CA ALA A 90 5.87 2.55 -0.70
C ALA A 90 7.21 3.05 -1.27
N GLN A 91 8.34 2.42 -0.93
CA GLN A 91 9.67 2.76 -1.45
C GLN A 91 9.91 2.29 -2.89
N VAL A 92 9.25 1.21 -3.32
CA VAL A 92 9.39 0.69 -4.70
C VAL A 92 8.36 1.26 -5.67
N LEU A 93 7.31 1.92 -5.17
CA LEU A 93 6.27 2.51 -6.00
C LEU A 93 6.78 3.76 -6.75
N PRO A 94 6.36 3.98 -8.00
CA PRO A 94 6.67 5.21 -8.72
C PRO A 94 6.06 6.44 -8.05
N ASP A 95 6.72 7.61 -8.13
CA ASP A 95 6.32 8.86 -7.45
C ASP A 95 4.92 9.38 -7.80
N ARG A 96 4.32 8.89 -8.88
CA ARG A 96 2.98 9.29 -9.35
C ARG A 96 1.90 8.24 -9.12
N VAL A 97 2.24 7.14 -8.45
CA VAL A 97 1.34 6.02 -8.20
C VAL A 97 0.93 6.04 -6.74
N GLY A 98 -0.38 6.03 -6.50
CA GLY A 98 -0.96 5.90 -5.17
C GLY A 98 -1.14 4.44 -4.75
N ILE A 99 -1.67 4.24 -3.54
CA ILE A 99 -2.10 2.93 -3.05
C ILE A 99 -3.61 2.97 -2.84
N ALA A 100 -4.34 2.06 -3.47
CA ALA A 100 -5.75 1.84 -3.15
C ALA A 100 -5.82 0.81 -2.01
N VAL A 101 -6.25 1.25 -0.83
CA VAL A 101 -6.41 0.37 0.34
C VAL A 101 -7.76 -0.32 0.27
N ASN A 102 -7.76 -1.64 0.40
CA ASN A 102 -8.94 -2.51 0.38
C ASN A 102 -9.91 -2.21 -0.79
N PRO A 103 -9.45 -2.13 -2.05
CA PRO A 103 -10.32 -1.80 -3.17
C PRO A 103 -11.37 -2.90 -3.36
N GLY A 104 -12.64 -2.52 -3.44
CA GLY A 104 -13.74 -3.47 -3.58
C GLY A 104 -14.08 -4.24 -2.30
N ALA A 105 -13.51 -3.87 -1.16
CA ALA A 105 -13.77 -4.47 0.15
C ALA A 105 -14.20 -3.40 1.18
N ASP A 106 -14.24 -3.75 2.48
CA ASP A 106 -14.69 -2.82 3.52
C ASP A 106 -13.59 -1.80 3.86
N GLY A 107 -14.00 -0.55 4.11
CA GLY A 107 -13.06 0.53 4.47
C GLY A 107 -12.15 0.97 3.32
N THR A 108 -12.61 0.92 2.07
CA THR A 108 -11.81 1.35 0.92
C THR A 108 -11.40 2.82 1.03
N VAL A 109 -10.09 3.10 0.96
CA VAL A 109 -9.54 4.47 0.94
C VAL A 109 -8.39 4.57 -0.07
N PRO A 110 -8.40 5.57 -0.98
CA PRO A 110 -7.25 5.85 -1.82
C PRO A 110 -6.20 6.68 -1.06
N ILE A 111 -4.98 6.17 -0.99
CA ILE A 111 -3.80 6.90 -0.53
C ILE A 111 -3.14 7.53 -1.77
N LYS A 112 -3.19 8.86 -1.85
CA LYS A 112 -2.53 9.64 -2.91
C LYS A 112 -1.00 9.51 -2.81
N PRO A 113 -0.25 9.82 -3.89
CA PRO A 113 1.21 9.71 -3.90
C PRO A 113 1.91 10.43 -2.73
N ASP A 114 1.35 11.54 -2.25
CA ASP A 114 1.87 12.27 -1.08
C ASP A 114 1.85 11.41 0.21
N GLY A 115 0.79 10.63 0.41
CA GLY A 115 0.67 9.68 1.52
C GLY A 115 1.54 8.44 1.33
N VAL A 116 1.79 8.02 0.08
CA VAL A 116 2.74 6.95 -0.23
C VAL A 116 4.16 7.39 0.10
N ALA A 117 4.56 8.61 -0.26
CA ALA A 117 5.85 9.17 0.10
C ALA A 117 6.03 9.24 1.63
N TYR A 118 4.97 9.60 2.37
CA TYR A 118 4.98 9.56 3.83
C TYR A 118 5.21 8.12 4.37
N LEU A 119 4.52 7.12 3.80
CA LEU A 119 4.65 5.71 4.18
C LEU A 119 6.06 5.13 3.96
N GLY A 120 6.73 5.52 2.87
CA GLY A 120 8.09 5.07 2.57
C GLY A 120 9.12 5.58 3.61
N GLY A 121 8.79 6.68 4.29
CA GLY A 121 9.71 7.42 5.14
C GLY A 121 10.82 8.08 4.32
N PRO A 122 11.80 8.73 4.97
CA PRO A 122 13.00 9.13 4.24
C PRO A 122 13.62 7.87 3.65
N SER A 123 13.81 7.85 2.33
CA SER A 123 14.76 6.95 1.70
C SER A 123 16.07 7.15 2.44
N ASP A 124 16.67 6.09 2.96
CA ASP A 124 18.00 6.15 3.57
C ASP A 124 19.04 6.37 2.45
N ASP A 125 18.93 7.52 1.77
CA ASP A 125 19.97 8.06 0.90
C ASP A 125 20.88 8.90 1.80
N SER A 126 21.52 8.21 2.75
CA SER A 126 22.63 8.74 3.54
C SER A 126 23.88 7.99 3.11
N ASP A 127 24.34 8.29 1.90
CA ASP A 127 25.73 8.04 1.52
C ASP A 127 26.61 8.90 2.44
N VAL A 128 27.39 8.20 3.27
CA VAL A 128 28.41 8.78 4.14
C VAL A 128 29.57 9.20 3.25
N GLU A 129 29.54 10.43 2.72
CA GLU A 129 30.74 11.11 2.25
C GLU A 129 31.21 12.12 3.31
N ALA A 130 31.86 11.60 4.35
CA ALA A 130 32.61 12.41 5.31
C ALA A 130 33.96 11.76 5.62
N GLU A 131 34.78 11.53 4.59
CA GLU A 131 36.21 11.31 4.79
C GLU A 131 36.92 12.68 4.81
N GLY A 132 37.20 13.15 6.03
CA GLY A 132 37.96 14.36 6.29
C GLY A 132 39.37 14.29 5.70
N SER A 133 39.82 15.41 5.14
CA SER A 133 41.23 15.66 4.75
C SER A 133 42.11 16.04 5.94
#